data_AF-A0A7J7FZP6-F1
#
_entry.id   AF-A0A7J7FZP6-F1
#
_cell.length_a   1.000
_cell.length_b   1.000
_cell.length_c   1.000
_cell.angle_alpha   90.00
_cell.angle_beta   90.00
_cell.angle_gamma   90.00
#
_symmetry.space_group_name_H-M   'P 1'
#
loop_
_entity.id
_entity.type
_entity.pdbx_description
1 polymer ?
#
loop_
_entity_poly.entity_id
_entity_poly.type
_entity_poly.pdbx_seq_one_letter_code
_entity_poly.pdbx_strand_id
1 'polypeptide(L)'
;MGVGMVIAVFTMILSAIVEKERRTLALTRPTLGIELRKGKISSMSGWWLITQLTLTGFSEAFTIIGQVEFFYKQFPENMRSIAGSFLFCGFALSSYLSSFLVSIVHRVTGGVGKRNWLPEDLNKGRLDYFYYLIAGLEVLNLGYFIVCAKWYKYKGSSVNTLDVALEKMPI
;
A
#
# COMPACT_ATOMS: atom_id res chain seq x y z
N MET A 1 -9.72 -6.65 -4.36
CA MET A 1 -8.26 -6.88 -4.19
C MET A 1 -7.45 -6.21 -5.28
N GLY A 2 -7.36 -6.75 -6.51
CA GLY A 2 -6.45 -6.22 -7.54
C GLY A 2 -6.63 -4.73 -7.89
N VAL A 3 -7.87 -4.25 -8.00
CA VAL A 3 -8.14 -2.81 -8.24
C VAL A 3 -7.59 -1.94 -7.12
N GLY A 4 -7.76 -2.34 -5.86
CA GLY A 4 -7.21 -1.62 -4.71
C GLY A 4 -5.68 -1.57 -4.74
N MET A 5 -5.02 -2.70 -5.04
CA MET A 5 -3.56 -2.74 -5.18
C MET A 5 -3.03 -1.79 -6.28
N VAL A 6 -3.73 -1.68 -7.41
CA VAL A 6 -3.36 -0.74 -8.48
C VAL A 6 -3.50 0.71 -7.99
N ILE A 7 -4.61 1.04 -7.31
CA ILE A 7 -4.84 2.37 -6.73
C ILE A 7 -3.78 2.69 -5.67
N ALA A 8 -3.33 1.70 -4.88
CA ALA A 8 -2.25 1.86 -3.90
C ALA A 8 -0.95 2.36 -4.57
N VAL A 9 -0.52 1.67 -5.63
CA VAL A 9 0.68 2.03 -6.40
C VAL A 9 0.58 3.46 -6.95
N PHE A 10 -0.55 3.81 -7.56
CA PHE A 10 -0.78 5.17 -8.05
C PHE A 10 -0.74 6.20 -6.92
N THR A 11 -1.33 5.88 -5.77
CA THR A 11 -1.35 6.75 -4.59
C THR A 11 0.06 7.00 -4.06
N MET A 12 0.91 5.96 -3.98
CA MET A 12 2.30 6.12 -3.53
C MET A 12 3.15 6.92 -4.53
N ILE A 13 2.93 6.78 -5.83
CA ILE A 13 3.60 7.60 -6.85
C ILE A 13 3.17 9.07 -6.72
N LEU A 14 1.88 9.34 -6.57
CA LEU A 14 1.37 10.69 -6.34
C LEU A 14 1.97 11.29 -5.06
N SER A 15 2.03 10.51 -3.98
CA SER A 15 2.65 10.91 -2.71
C SER A 15 4.11 11.33 -2.88
N ALA A 16 4.88 10.58 -3.68
CA ALA A 16 6.28 10.91 -3.98
C ALA A 16 6.42 12.23 -4.74
N ILE A 17 5.54 12.50 -5.72
CA ILE A 17 5.53 13.74 -6.50
C ILE A 17 5.16 14.93 -5.60
N VAL A 18 4.10 14.79 -4.80
CA VAL A 18 3.64 15.81 -3.86
C VAL A 18 4.73 16.18 -2.87
N GLU A 19 5.42 15.18 -2.33
CA GLU A 19 6.52 15.41 -1.39
C GLU A 19 7.70 16.14 -2.04
N LYS A 20 8.01 15.83 -3.31
CA LYS A 20 9.03 16.54 -4.09
C LYS A 20 8.65 18.01 -4.29
N GLU A 21 7.39 18.30 -4.61
CA GLU A 21 6.88 19.67 -4.74
C GLU A 21 6.87 20.39 -3.39
N ARG A 22 6.38 19.76 -2.32
CA ARG A 22 6.38 20.28 -0.94
C ARG A 22 7.79 20.70 -0.50
N ARG A 23 8.77 19.83 -0.77
CA ARG A 23 10.17 20.05 -0.43
C ARG A 23 10.79 21.18 -1.24
N THR A 24 10.49 21.27 -2.54
CA THR A 24 10.96 22.37 -3.40
C THR A 24 10.41 23.71 -2.91
N LEU A 25 9.12 23.77 -2.58
CA LEU A 25 8.49 24.96 -2.00
C LEU A 25 9.10 25.35 -0.66
N ALA A 26 9.44 24.39 0.20
CA ALA A 26 10.08 24.64 1.50
C ALA A 26 11.49 25.22 1.39
N LEU A 27 12.21 24.92 0.29
CA LEU A 27 13.58 25.36 0.06
C LEU A 27 13.66 26.70 -0.69
N THR A 28 12.67 27.01 -1.54
CA THR A 28 12.73 28.16 -2.47
C THR A 28 11.90 29.38 -2.02
N ARG A 29 10.82 29.21 -1.25
CA ARG A 29 9.93 30.31 -0.83
C ARG A 29 10.27 30.82 0.58
N PRO A 30 9.97 32.10 0.91
CA PRO A 30 10.03 32.58 2.28
C PRO A 30 9.07 31.77 3.16
N THR A 31 9.57 31.33 4.29
CA THR A 31 8.90 30.38 5.18
C THR A 31 7.85 31.06 6.04
N LEU A 32 6.69 30.43 6.20
CA LEU A 32 5.63 30.88 7.12
C LEU A 32 6.07 30.86 8.60
N GLY A 33 7.11 30.09 8.92
CA GLY A 33 7.70 29.97 10.26
C GLY A 33 8.82 28.92 10.30
N ILE A 34 9.57 28.87 11.40
CA ILE A 34 10.61 27.87 11.68
C ILE A 34 10.20 27.13 12.94
N GLU A 35 10.04 25.82 12.85
CA GLU A 35 9.81 24.95 14.01
C GLU A 35 11.17 24.42 14.49
N LEU A 36 11.47 24.60 15.79
CA LEU A 36 12.79 24.35 16.38
C LEU A 36 13.31 22.91 16.16
N ARG A 37 12.41 21.93 15.98
CA ARG A 37 12.72 20.51 15.73
C ARG A 37 12.51 20.02 14.29
N LYS A 38 11.58 20.62 13.54
CA LYS A 38 11.16 20.14 12.20
C LYS A 38 11.62 21.02 11.04
N GLY A 39 12.30 22.14 11.35
CA GLY A 39 12.86 23.04 10.36
C GLY A 39 11.83 24.01 9.77
N LYS A 40 12.09 24.43 8.53
CA LYS A 40 11.30 25.43 7.79
C LYS A 40 9.91 24.88 7.43
N ILE A 41 8.84 25.58 7.81
CA ILE A 41 7.47 25.17 7.49
C ILE A 41 7.19 25.52 6.02
N SER A 42 6.82 24.51 5.23
CA SER A 42 6.43 24.70 3.83
C SER A 42 5.05 25.34 3.74
N SER A 43 4.91 26.37 2.90
CA SER A 43 3.63 27.03 2.59
C SER A 43 2.82 26.22 1.57
N MET A 44 2.77 24.89 1.72
CA MET A 44 1.98 24.02 0.87
C MET A 44 0.58 23.88 1.45
N SER A 45 -0.42 23.92 0.58
CA SER A 45 -1.81 23.80 1.01
C SER A 45 -2.11 22.41 1.56
N GLY A 46 -2.77 22.34 2.73
CA GLY A 46 -3.19 21.08 3.35
C GLY A 46 -4.17 20.25 2.50
N TRP A 47 -4.79 20.85 1.48
CA TRP A 47 -5.65 20.17 0.51
C TRP A 47 -4.99 18.97 -0.16
N TRP A 48 -3.67 19.03 -0.41
CA TRP A 48 -2.94 17.92 -1.03
C TRP A 48 -2.87 16.67 -0.14
N LEU A 49 -2.79 16.85 1.18
CA LEU A 49 -2.81 15.74 2.14
C LEU A 49 -4.19 15.08 2.16
N ILE A 50 -5.26 15.88 2.06
CA ILE A 50 -6.64 15.38 2.00
C ILE A 50 -6.78 14.48 0.77
N THR A 51 -6.34 14.93 -0.41
CA THR A 51 -6.39 14.14 -1.64
C THR A 51 -5.65 12.80 -1.51
N GLN A 52 -4.45 12.81 -0.92
CA GLN A 52 -3.66 11.60 -0.72
C GLN A 52 -4.32 10.62 0.26
N LEU A 53 -4.92 11.12 1.35
CA LEU A 53 -5.59 10.30 2.35
C LEU A 53 -6.88 9.68 1.79
N THR A 54 -7.65 10.44 1.01
CA THR A 54 -8.85 9.94 0.32
C THR A 54 -8.50 8.81 -0.66
N LEU A 55 -7.45 8.97 -1.46
CA LEU A 55 -7.01 7.95 -2.42
C LEU A 55 -6.54 6.66 -1.71
N THR A 56 -5.78 6.82 -0.63
CA THR A 56 -5.36 5.71 0.24
C THR A 56 -6.58 4.96 0.79
N GLY A 57 -7.58 5.69 1.27
CA GLY A 57 -8.82 5.10 1.79
C GLY A 57 -9.59 4.30 0.74
N PHE A 58 -9.69 4.81 -0.50
CA PHE A 58 -10.31 4.04 -1.59
C PHE A 58 -9.53 2.75 -1.90
N SER A 59 -8.21 2.84 -1.98
CA SER A 59 -7.33 1.69 -2.20
C SER A 59 -7.58 0.59 -1.15
N GLU A 60 -7.60 0.99 0.12
CA GLU A 60 -7.81 0.07 1.25
C GLU A 60 -9.20 -0.56 1.21
N ALA A 61 -10.26 0.24 0.96
CA ALA A 61 -11.63 -0.25 0.86
C ALA A 61 -11.77 -1.31 -0.24
N PHE A 62 -11.29 -1.05 -1.46
CA PHE A 62 -11.35 -2.02 -2.56
C PHE A 62 -10.50 -3.28 -2.32
N THR A 63 -9.44 -3.16 -1.52
CA THR A 63 -8.60 -4.29 -1.15
C THR A 63 -9.31 -5.17 -0.13
N ILE A 64 -9.75 -4.58 0.99
CA ILE A 64 -10.41 -5.29 2.10
C ILE A 64 -11.73 -5.93 1.64
N ILE A 65 -12.60 -5.18 0.94
CA ILE A 65 -13.89 -5.72 0.47
C ILE A 65 -13.66 -6.95 -0.41
N GLY A 66 -12.73 -6.87 -1.37
CA GLY A 66 -12.45 -8.00 -2.24
C GLY A 66 -11.77 -9.17 -1.52
N GLN A 67 -10.99 -8.91 -0.47
CA GLN A 67 -10.35 -9.96 0.33
C GLN A 67 -11.38 -10.70 1.18
N VAL A 68 -12.28 -9.96 1.81
CA VAL A 68 -13.39 -10.51 2.59
C VAL A 68 -14.31 -11.34 1.70
N GLU A 69 -14.71 -10.83 0.53
CA GLU A 69 -15.54 -11.58 -0.43
C GLU A 69 -14.85 -12.86 -0.90
N PHE A 70 -13.55 -12.81 -1.19
CA PHE A 70 -12.78 -13.98 -1.56
C PHE A 70 -12.75 -15.03 -0.44
N PHE A 71 -12.55 -14.59 0.80
CA PHE A 71 -12.57 -15.49 1.95
C PHE A 71 -13.94 -16.12 2.18
N TYR A 72 -15.03 -15.36 2.03
CA TYR A 72 -16.38 -15.91 2.12
C TYR A 72 -16.69 -16.92 1.01
N LYS A 73 -16.18 -16.73 -0.21
CA LYS A 73 -16.41 -17.64 -1.35
C LYS A 73 -15.54 -18.90 -1.32
N GLN A 74 -14.32 -18.83 -0.78
CA GLN A 74 -13.37 -19.95 -0.83
C GLN A 74 -13.33 -20.78 0.45
N PHE A 75 -13.56 -20.18 1.63
CA PHE A 75 -13.51 -20.93 2.89
C PHE A 75 -14.87 -21.57 3.20
N PRO A 76 -14.89 -22.82 3.69
CA PRO A 76 -16.11 -23.45 4.18
C PRO A 76 -16.67 -22.64 5.36
N GLU A 77 -18.00 -22.67 5.55
CA GLU A 77 -18.68 -21.83 6.56
C GLU A 77 -18.11 -22.01 7.97
N ASN A 78 -17.68 -23.22 8.28
CA ASN A 78 -17.11 -23.64 9.57
C ASN A 78 -15.74 -22.99 9.87
N MET A 79 -15.06 -22.40 8.87
CA MET A 79 -13.71 -21.82 8.98
C MET A 79 -13.70 -20.29 8.80
N ARG A 80 -14.86 -19.64 8.71
CA ARG A 80 -14.93 -18.17 8.52
C ARG A 80 -14.26 -17.39 9.65
N SER A 81 -14.34 -17.87 10.90
CA SER A 81 -13.66 -17.26 12.05
C SER A 81 -12.13 -17.30 11.88
N ILE A 82 -11.59 -18.43 11.39
CA ILE A 82 -10.15 -18.59 11.12
C ILE A 82 -9.69 -17.59 10.04
N ALA A 83 -10.48 -17.42 8.98
CA ALA A 83 -10.18 -16.43 7.93
C ALA A 83 -10.13 -14.99 8.48
N GLY A 84 -11.06 -14.63 9.38
CA GLY A 84 -11.03 -13.37 10.11
C GLY A 84 -9.76 -13.19 10.95
N SER A 85 -9.34 -14.23 11.69
CA SER A 85 -8.09 -14.20 12.45
C SER A 85 -6.87 -14.01 11.56
N PHE A 86 -6.81 -14.66 10.39
CA PHE A 86 -5.72 -14.46 9.43
C PHE A 86 -5.65 -13.02 8.88
N LEU A 87 -6.78 -12.34 8.70
CA LEU A 87 -6.79 -10.92 8.33
C LEU A 87 -6.08 -10.06 9.37
N PHE A 88 -6.46 -10.21 10.64
CA PHE A 88 -5.85 -9.45 11.74
C PHE A 88 -4.37 -9.81 11.95
N CYS A 89 -4.01 -11.09 11.82
CA CYS A 89 -2.59 -11.49 11.81
C CYS A 89 -1.83 -10.83 10.65
N GLY A 90 -2.44 -10.71 9.47
CA GLY A 90 -1.87 -9.98 8.34
C GLY A 90 -1.63 -8.50 8.64
N PHE A 91 -2.58 -7.82 9.28
CA PHE A 91 -2.41 -6.44 9.73
C PHE A 91 -1.29 -6.30 10.76
N ALA A 92 -1.22 -7.20 11.75
CA ALA A 92 -0.15 -7.21 12.73
C ALA A 92 1.22 -7.39 12.07
N LEU A 93 1.35 -8.38 11.18
CA LEU A 93 2.58 -8.61 10.42
C LEU A 93 2.98 -7.40 9.57
N SER A 94 2.00 -6.73 8.96
CA SER A 94 2.23 -5.51 8.17
C SER A 94 2.78 -4.37 9.03
N SER A 95 2.30 -4.21 10.26
CA SER A 95 2.82 -3.22 11.21
C SER A 95 4.27 -3.50 11.61
N TYR A 96 4.61 -4.77 11.88
CA TYR A 96 5.98 -5.18 12.15
C TYR A 96 6.89 -4.96 10.94
N LEU A 97 6.42 -5.32 9.74
CA LEU A 97 7.17 -5.13 8.50
C LEU A 97 7.43 -3.64 8.22
N SER A 98 6.46 -2.77 8.48
CA SER A 98 6.62 -1.31 8.36
C SER A 98 7.74 -0.80 9.28
N SER A 99 7.71 -1.19 10.56
CA SER A 99 8.74 -0.81 11.54
C SER A 99 10.13 -1.35 11.16
N PHE A 100 10.18 -2.58 10.66
CA PHE A 100 11.40 -3.21 10.20
C PHE A 100 11.98 -2.50 8.96
N LEU A 101 11.13 -2.16 8.00
CA LEU A 101 11.52 -1.43 6.79
C LEU A 101 12.09 -0.05 7.13
N VAL A 102 11.41 0.70 8.01
CA VAL A 102 11.92 1.99 8.52
C VAL A 102 13.28 1.82 9.19
N SER A 103 13.46 0.79 10.01
CA SER A 103 14.73 0.48 10.67
C SER A 103 15.86 0.18 9.67
N ILE A 104 15.56 -0.60 8.61
CA ILE A 104 16.52 -0.86 7.53
C ILE A 104 16.89 0.44 6.82
N VAL A 105 15.90 1.26 6.45
CA VAL A 105 16.14 2.53 5.76
C VAL A 105 17.03 3.43 6.61
N HIS A 106 16.75 3.57 7.91
CA HIS A 106 17.61 4.31 8.82
C HIS A 106 19.03 3.74 8.89
N ARG A 107 19.19 2.41 8.97
CA ARG A 107 20.51 1.78 9.02
C ARG A 107 21.31 1.97 7.74
N VAL A 108 20.66 1.86 6.58
CA VAL A 108 21.29 1.98 5.25
C VAL A 108 21.62 3.45 4.93
N THR A 109 20.76 4.38 5.35
CA THR A 109 20.90 5.81 5.01
C THR A 109 21.60 6.63 6.11
N GLY A 110 21.71 6.10 7.33
CA GLY A 110 22.29 6.76 8.52
C GLY A 110 23.77 6.53 8.77
N GLY A 111 24.55 6.32 7.71
CA GLY A 111 26.01 6.35 7.83
C GLY A 111 26.54 7.74 8.16
N VAL A 112 27.63 7.82 8.94
CA VAL A 112 28.30 9.07 9.32
C VAL A 112 28.57 9.91 8.06
N GLY A 113 27.93 11.08 7.97
CA GLY A 113 28.06 12.02 6.85
C GLY A 113 27.06 11.85 5.69
N LYS A 114 26.15 10.86 5.71
CA LYS A 114 25.12 10.67 4.67
C LYS A 114 23.79 11.32 5.05
N ARG A 115 23.06 11.85 4.06
CA ARG A 115 21.70 12.38 4.23
C ARG A 115 20.72 11.24 4.49
N ASN A 116 20.28 11.10 5.74
CA ASN A 116 19.18 10.22 6.13
C ASN A 116 17.94 10.46 5.26
N TRP A 117 17.27 9.38 4.81
CA TRP A 117 16.02 9.53 4.05
C TRP A 117 14.87 10.01 4.94
N LEU A 118 14.86 9.54 6.20
CA LEU A 118 13.95 10.00 7.27
C LEU A 118 14.75 10.64 8.43
N PRO A 119 15.24 11.88 8.32
CA PRO A 119 15.73 12.62 9.48
C PRO A 119 14.56 13.24 10.27
N GLU A 120 14.82 13.65 11.51
CA GLU A 120 13.84 14.43 12.31
C GLU A 120 13.38 15.70 11.58
N ASP A 121 14.28 16.30 10.80
CA ASP A 121 13.99 17.42 9.89
C ASP A 121 13.62 16.89 8.50
N LEU A 122 12.30 16.77 8.24
CA LEU A 122 11.75 16.24 6.99
C LEU A 122 12.25 17.00 5.74
N ASN A 123 12.59 18.29 5.87
CA ASN A 123 13.03 19.11 4.74
C ASN A 123 14.45 18.74 4.28
N LYS A 124 15.28 18.25 5.22
CA LYS A 124 16.62 17.72 4.92
C LYS A 124 16.57 16.28 4.42
N GLY A 125 15.48 15.58 4.72
CA GLY A 125 15.22 14.21 4.29
C GLY A 125 14.91 14.08 2.81
N ARG A 126 14.98 12.84 2.34
CA ARG A 126 14.54 12.44 1.00
C ARG A 126 13.38 11.46 1.14
N LEU A 127 12.27 11.95 1.69
CA LEU A 127 11.05 11.16 1.88
C LEU A 127 10.46 10.72 0.52
N ASP A 128 10.73 11.47 -0.54
CA ASP A 128 10.44 11.09 -1.92
C ASP A 128 11.00 9.70 -2.28
N TYR A 129 12.25 9.39 -1.91
CA TYR A 129 12.83 8.07 -2.17
C TYR A 129 12.19 6.96 -1.34
N PHE A 130 11.74 7.27 -0.13
CA PHE A 130 11.02 6.31 0.70
C PHE A 130 9.67 5.94 0.07
N TYR A 131 8.92 6.93 -0.45
CA TYR A 131 7.68 6.67 -1.18
C TYR A 131 7.92 5.88 -2.48
N TYR A 132 8.99 6.17 -3.24
CA TYR A 132 9.35 5.35 -4.40
C TYR A 132 9.72 3.91 -4.03
N LEU A 133 10.39 3.70 -2.89
CA LEU A 133 10.72 2.37 -2.40
C LEU A 133 9.44 1.58 -2.06
N ILE A 134 8.48 2.21 -1.37
CA ILE A 134 7.19 1.58 -1.08
C ILE A 134 6.44 1.28 -2.37
N ALA A 135 6.38 2.23 -3.31
CA ALA A 135 5.74 2.00 -4.61
C ALA A 135 6.35 0.81 -5.36
N GLY A 136 7.68 0.66 -5.31
CA GLY A 136 8.38 -0.51 -5.87
C GLY A 136 7.97 -1.82 -5.20
N LEU A 137 7.87 -1.84 -3.87
CA LEU A 137 7.38 -3.02 -3.13
C LEU A 137 5.93 -3.35 -3.45
N GLU A 138 5.06 -2.35 -3.61
CA GLU A 138 3.67 -2.54 -4.03
C GLU A 138 3.55 -3.09 -5.45
N VAL A 139 4.38 -2.63 -6.39
CA VAL A 139 4.44 -3.18 -7.75
C VAL A 139 4.89 -4.64 -7.74
N LEU A 140 5.90 -4.98 -6.93
CA LEU A 140 6.33 -6.37 -6.75
C LEU A 140 5.22 -7.22 -6.13
N ASN A 141 4.50 -6.69 -5.14
CA ASN A 141 3.34 -7.35 -4.53
C ASN A 141 2.23 -7.61 -5.56
N LEU A 142 1.90 -6.61 -6.38
CA LEU A 142 0.92 -6.73 -7.47
C LEU A 142 1.35 -7.78 -8.50
N GLY A 143 2.63 -7.81 -8.88
CA GLY A 143 3.18 -8.82 -9.77
C GLY A 143 3.03 -10.24 -9.20
N TYR A 144 3.40 -10.41 -7.93
CA TYR A 144 3.22 -11.68 -7.21
C TYR A 144 1.74 -12.08 -7.15
N PHE A 145 0.85 -11.14 -6.83
CA PHE A 145 -0.60 -11.37 -6.80
C PHE A 145 -1.13 -11.84 -8.16
N ILE A 146 -0.70 -11.24 -9.27
CA ILE A 146 -1.13 -11.64 -10.62
C ILE A 146 -0.65 -13.06 -10.95
N VAL A 147 0.58 -13.42 -10.60
CA VAL A 147 1.10 -14.78 -10.82
C VAL A 147 0.29 -15.80 -10.01
N CYS A 148 0.05 -15.53 -8.73
CA CYS A 148 -0.79 -16.38 -7.89
C CYS A 148 -2.22 -16.48 -8.41
N ALA A 149 -2.82 -15.36 -8.83
CA ALA A 149 -4.17 -15.33 -9.39
C ALA A 149 -4.29 -16.14 -10.69
N LYS A 150 -3.24 -16.14 -11.52
CA LYS A 150 -3.19 -16.96 -12.74
C LYS A 150 -3.05 -18.47 -12.45
N TRP A 151 -2.32 -18.84 -11.40
CA TRP A 151 -2.15 -20.24 -11.02
C TRP A 151 -3.29 -20.79 -10.16
N TYR A 152 -4.06 -19.92 -9.50
CA TYR A 152 -5.14 -20.34 -8.63
C TYR A 152 -6.36 -20.81 -9.43
N LYS A 153 -6.69 -22.11 -9.33
CA LYS A 153 -7.92 -22.67 -9.91
C LYS A 153 -9.13 -22.30 -9.04
N TYR A 154 -10.04 -21.50 -9.60
CA TYR A 154 -11.25 -21.10 -8.91
C TYR A 154 -12.21 -22.29 -8.73
N LYS A 155 -12.62 -22.55 -7.49
CA LYS A 155 -13.48 -23.68 -7.10
C LYS A 155 -14.87 -23.70 -7.79
N GLY A 156 -15.30 -22.60 -8.40
CA GLY A 156 -16.56 -22.50 -9.15
C GLY A 156 -16.48 -22.90 -10.64
N SER A 157 -15.28 -23.07 -11.21
CA SER A 157 -15.19 -23.41 -12.64
C SER A 157 -15.56 -24.87 -12.93
N SER A 158 -15.42 -25.77 -11.95
CA SER A 158 -15.81 -27.17 -12.08
C SER A 158 -17.32 -27.40 -11.96
N VAL A 159 -18.03 -26.59 -11.16
CA VAL A 159 -19.48 -26.71 -10.98
C VAL A 159 -20.21 -26.31 -12.27
N ASN A 160 -19.85 -25.18 -12.88
CA ASN A 160 -20.41 -24.79 -14.18
C ASN A 160 -20.09 -25.79 -15.31
N THR A 161 -18.98 -26.52 -15.23
CA THR A 161 -18.64 -27.54 -16.23
C THR A 161 -19.40 -28.85 -16.00
N LEU A 162 -19.68 -29.20 -14.73
CA LEU A 162 -20.48 -30.37 -14.36
C LEU A 162 -21.96 -30.14 -14.62
N ASP A 163 -22.50 -28.95 -14.34
CA ASP A 163 -23.89 -28.61 -14.61
C ASP A 163 -24.17 -28.57 -16.13
N VAL A 164 -23.24 -28.02 -16.92
CA VAL A 164 -23.32 -28.05 -18.40
C VAL A 164 -23.08 -29.45 -18.98
N ALA A 165 -22.34 -30.33 -18.29
CA ALA A 165 -22.15 -31.72 -18.69
C ALA A 165 -23.36 -32.60 -18.36
N LEU A 166 -24.05 -32.35 -17.24
CA LEU A 166 -25.27 -33.06 -16.84
C LEU A 166 -26.50 -32.63 -17.66
N GLU A 167 -26.59 -31.35 -18.06
CA GLU A 167 -27.64 -30.87 -18.97
C GLU A 167 -27.54 -31.47 -20.39
N LYS A 168 -26.35 -31.95 -20.79
CA LYS A 168 -26.09 -32.53 -22.11
C LYS A 168 -26.24 -34.06 -22.18
N MET A 169 -26.65 -34.74 -21.10
CA MET A 169 -26.94 -36.18 -21.18
C MET A 169 -28.43 -36.39 -21.54
N PRO A 170 -28.75 -36.90 -22.75
CA PRO A 170 -30.09 -37.39 -23.02
C PRO A 170 -30.34 -38.65 -22.18
N ILE A 171 -31.54 -38.73 -21.61
CA ILE A 171 -32.07 -39.89 -20.85
C ILE A 171 -32.14 -41.12 -21.73
#